data_AF-A0AAW9SPC8-F1
#
_entry.id   AF-A0AAW9SPC8-F1
#
_cell.length_a   1.000
_cell.length_b   1.000
_cell.length_c   1.000
_cell.angle_alpha   90.00
_cell.angle_beta   90.00
_cell.angle_gamma   90.00
#
_symmetry.space_group_name_H-M   'P 1'
#
loop_
_entity.id
_entity.type
_entity.pdbx_description
1 polymer ?
#
loop_
_entity_poly.entity_id
_entity_poly.type
_entity_poly.pdbx_seq_one_letter_code
_entity_poly.pdbx_strand_id
1 'polypeptide(L)'
;MEAWEMVVNLDFVEVSSGEMITVDDEDSGAFAYYPNSGSTSIAEGDNTNGVELNIAQDWLPAYGTTLDSYSFRTFVHEFGHTIGLHHLGDYDASQGAITYENSAYFSNDSWQISAMSYFSQTDNTSINASYAYTSGAMMADILAIQDFYGPPDADSATVPGTPSMGRAPIWAITWTRSLPGSPPVQPLRT
;
A
#
# COMPACT_ATOMS: atom_id res chain seq x y z
N MET A 1 -5.57 -0.26 3.95
CA MET A 1 -5.90 1.06 4.52
C MET A 1 -5.61 1.07 6.01
N GLU A 2 -6.36 0.32 6.84
CA GLU A 2 -6.14 0.27 8.31
C GLU A 2 -4.68 0.03 8.74
N ALA A 3 -3.96 -0.84 8.03
CA ALA A 3 -2.53 -1.13 8.28
C ALA A 3 -1.63 0.13 8.29
N TRP A 4 -2.02 1.18 7.57
CA TRP A 4 -1.34 2.47 7.51
C TRP A 4 -1.98 3.49 8.46
N GLU A 5 -3.31 3.58 8.50
CA GLU A 5 -4.05 4.53 9.37
C GLU A 5 -3.75 4.35 10.86
N MET A 6 -3.36 3.14 11.27
CA MET A 6 -2.94 2.88 12.65
C MET A 6 -1.60 3.53 13.02
N VAL A 7 -0.78 3.94 12.06
CA VAL A 7 0.61 4.38 12.28
C VAL A 7 0.93 5.75 11.69
N VAL A 8 0.01 6.37 10.95
CA VAL A 8 0.16 7.69 10.33
C VAL A 8 -1.08 8.56 10.57
N ASN A 9 -0.90 9.89 10.59
CA ASN A 9 -2.01 10.85 10.56
C ASN A 9 -2.62 11.02 9.15
N LEU A 10 -3.14 9.93 8.58
CA LEU A 10 -3.92 9.94 7.34
C LEU A 10 -5.23 9.19 7.57
N ASP A 11 -6.26 9.62 6.85
CA ASP A 11 -7.58 8.98 6.81
C ASP A 11 -7.89 8.61 5.35
N PHE A 12 -8.04 7.32 5.06
CA PHE A 12 -8.40 6.83 3.75
C PHE A 12 -9.92 6.70 3.64
N VAL A 13 -10.49 7.48 2.73
CA VAL A 13 -11.94 7.54 2.55
C VAL A 13 -12.30 7.14 1.14
N GLU A 14 -13.12 6.10 0.99
CA GLU A 14 -13.69 5.75 -0.30
C GLU A 14 -14.63 6.85 -0.81
N VAL A 15 -14.44 7.26 -2.07
CA VAL A 15 -15.21 8.28 -2.77
C VAL A 15 -15.67 7.74 -4.12
N SER A 16 -16.60 8.45 -4.75
CA SER A 16 -17.09 8.14 -6.11
C SER A 16 -16.47 9.01 -7.20
N SER A 17 -15.73 10.05 -6.83
CA SER A 17 -14.98 10.94 -7.74
C SER A 17 -14.07 11.88 -6.96
N GLY A 18 -13.03 12.39 -7.61
CA GLY A 18 -12.09 13.33 -6.99
C GLY A 18 -11.10 12.64 -6.06
N GLU A 19 -10.82 11.36 -6.32
CA GLU A 19 -9.84 10.58 -5.58
C GLU A 19 -8.42 11.11 -5.71
N MET A 20 -7.61 10.79 -4.70
CA MET A 20 -6.17 10.95 -4.69
C MET A 20 -5.45 9.63 -4.97
N ILE A 21 -6.15 8.50 -4.79
CA ILE A 21 -5.65 7.17 -5.13
C ILE A 21 -6.76 6.44 -5.89
N THR A 22 -6.45 5.98 -7.09
CA THR A 22 -7.30 5.05 -7.84
C THR A 22 -6.75 3.65 -7.63
N VAL A 23 -7.61 2.74 -7.15
CA VAL A 23 -7.23 1.33 -6.95
C VAL A 23 -8.00 0.45 -7.92
N ASP A 24 -7.28 -0.36 -8.68
CA ASP A 24 -7.83 -1.06 -9.83
C ASP A 24 -7.10 -2.40 -10.12
N ASP A 25 -7.54 -3.12 -11.15
CA ASP A 25 -7.05 -4.47 -11.52
C ASP A 25 -6.85 -4.69 -13.03
N GLU A 26 -6.77 -3.59 -13.79
CA GLU A 26 -6.83 -3.57 -15.25
C GLU A 26 -5.52 -3.95 -15.93
N ASP A 27 -4.40 -3.89 -15.20
CA ASP A 27 -3.06 -4.14 -15.73
C ASP A 27 -2.38 -5.37 -15.11
N SER A 28 -1.38 -5.89 -15.81
CA SER A 28 -0.62 -7.05 -15.33
C SER A 28 0.33 -6.68 -14.20
N GLY A 29 0.42 -7.55 -13.21
CA GLY A 29 1.34 -7.40 -12.08
C GLY A 29 0.73 -6.62 -10.92
N ALA A 30 1.61 -6.10 -10.06
CA ALA A 30 1.27 -5.23 -8.95
C ALA A 30 2.23 -4.05 -9.00
N PHE A 31 1.68 -2.83 -8.94
CA PHE A 31 2.46 -1.60 -8.90
C PHE A 31 1.62 -0.46 -8.34
N ALA A 32 2.31 0.59 -7.90
CA ALA A 32 1.71 1.85 -7.57
C ALA A 32 2.65 3.01 -7.87
N TYR A 33 2.06 4.18 -8.14
CA TYR A 33 2.81 5.42 -8.27
C TYR A 33 2.85 6.17 -6.96
N TYR A 34 3.98 6.83 -6.71
CA TYR A 34 4.13 7.73 -5.58
C TYR A 34 3.69 9.17 -5.93
N PRO A 35 3.28 9.97 -4.94
CA PRO A 35 2.88 11.34 -5.15
C PRO A 35 3.97 12.17 -5.83
N ASN A 36 3.59 13.05 -6.75
CA ASN A 36 4.49 13.93 -7.51
C ASN A 36 5.50 13.21 -8.44
N SER A 37 5.29 11.92 -8.75
CA SER A 37 6.07 11.18 -9.75
C SER A 37 5.89 11.71 -11.19
N GLY A 38 4.81 12.47 -11.44
CA GLY A 38 4.43 12.93 -12.78
C GLY A 38 3.71 11.85 -13.62
N SER A 39 3.54 10.65 -13.07
CA SER A 39 2.75 9.57 -13.67
C SER A 39 1.38 9.50 -13.01
N THR A 40 0.35 9.89 -13.78
CA THR A 40 -1.06 9.64 -13.47
C THR A 40 -1.58 8.69 -14.55
N SER A 41 -1.37 7.38 -14.44
CA SER A 41 -2.14 6.44 -15.26
C SER A 41 -3.52 6.24 -14.63
N ILE A 42 -4.24 7.35 -14.47
CA ILE A 42 -5.69 7.27 -14.37
C ILE A 42 -6.15 7.34 -15.83
N ALA A 43 -6.91 6.34 -16.29
CA ALA A 43 -7.38 6.24 -17.67
C ALA A 43 -7.82 7.59 -18.26
N GLU A 44 -7.47 7.86 -19.53
CA GLU A 44 -7.72 9.14 -20.19
C GLU A 44 -9.17 9.63 -20.01
N GLY A 45 -9.36 10.62 -19.13
CA GLY A 45 -10.67 11.15 -18.80
C GLY A 45 -10.83 11.57 -17.34
N ASP A 46 -9.99 11.03 -16.45
CA ASP A 46 -9.96 11.45 -15.04
C ASP A 46 -9.00 12.61 -14.84
N ASN A 47 -9.48 13.66 -14.18
CA ASN A 47 -8.74 14.91 -13.96
C ASN A 47 -8.19 15.01 -12.54
N THR A 48 -7.93 13.86 -11.91
CA THR A 48 -7.43 13.79 -10.56
C THR A 48 -5.92 13.93 -10.55
N ASN A 49 -5.40 14.83 -9.70
CA ASN A 49 -3.97 14.92 -9.36
C ASN A 49 -3.54 13.72 -8.48
N GLY A 50 -4.18 12.57 -8.63
CA GLY A 50 -4.01 11.37 -7.81
C GLY A 50 -2.93 10.43 -8.35
N VAL A 51 -2.82 9.26 -7.72
CA VAL A 51 -1.92 8.17 -8.11
C VAL A 51 -2.71 6.89 -8.33
N GLU A 52 -2.16 5.97 -9.11
CA GLU A 52 -2.76 4.65 -9.35
C GLU A 52 -2.09 3.58 -8.48
N LEU A 53 -2.88 2.58 -8.09
CA LEU A 53 -2.49 1.33 -7.46
C LEU A 53 -3.19 0.20 -8.22
N ASN A 54 -2.44 -0.59 -8.99
CA ASN A 54 -2.96 -1.75 -9.71
C ASN A 54 -2.55 -3.05 -9.01
N ILE A 55 -3.50 -3.97 -8.84
CA ILE A 55 -3.23 -5.37 -8.48
C ILE A 55 -4.01 -6.26 -9.43
N ALA A 56 -3.31 -6.97 -10.32
CA ALA A 56 -3.92 -7.81 -11.34
C ALA A 56 -4.94 -8.83 -10.79
N GLN A 57 -5.96 -9.12 -11.60
CA GLN A 57 -7.05 -10.05 -11.25
C GLN A 57 -6.60 -11.47 -10.87
N ASP A 58 -5.47 -11.94 -11.42
CA ASP A 58 -4.91 -13.26 -11.13
C ASP A 58 -4.00 -13.29 -9.88
N TRP A 59 -3.71 -12.13 -9.28
CA TRP A 59 -2.87 -12.02 -8.09
C TRP A 59 -3.50 -12.70 -6.88
N LEU A 60 -4.78 -12.43 -6.59
CA LEU A 60 -5.48 -13.03 -5.44
C LEU A 60 -5.60 -14.57 -5.56
N PRO A 61 -6.02 -15.15 -6.71
CA PRO A 61 -5.99 -16.59 -6.90
C PRO A 61 -4.61 -17.23 -6.77
N ALA A 62 -3.55 -16.54 -7.22
CA ALA A 62 -2.19 -17.06 -7.18
C ALA A 62 -1.56 -17.01 -5.79
N TYR A 63 -1.87 -15.97 -5.00
CA TYR A 63 -1.10 -15.61 -3.81
C TYR A 63 -1.91 -15.57 -2.50
N GLY A 64 -3.21 -15.85 -2.57
CA GLY A 64 -4.10 -16.02 -1.42
C GLY A 64 -4.86 -14.76 -1.03
N THR A 65 -5.78 -14.90 -0.07
CA THR A 65 -6.67 -13.79 0.35
C THR A 65 -6.76 -13.63 1.88
N THR A 66 -5.92 -14.35 2.62
CA THR A 66 -5.83 -14.26 4.09
C THR A 66 -4.92 -13.10 4.51
N LEU A 67 -5.00 -12.64 5.76
CA LEU A 67 -4.15 -11.55 6.27
C LEU A 67 -2.65 -11.91 6.33
N ASP A 68 -2.33 -13.21 6.31
CA ASP A 68 -0.98 -13.76 6.23
C ASP A 68 -0.63 -14.22 4.80
N SER A 69 -1.31 -13.72 3.78
CA SER A 69 -1.04 -14.03 2.38
C SER A 69 -0.04 -13.07 1.75
N TYR A 70 0.60 -13.50 0.66
CA TYR A 70 1.47 -12.61 -0.11
C TYR A 70 0.66 -11.48 -0.76
N SER A 71 -0.56 -11.74 -1.23
CA SER A 71 -1.44 -10.70 -1.76
C SER A 71 -1.73 -9.60 -0.75
N PHE A 72 -2.01 -9.95 0.52
CA PHE A 72 -2.26 -8.94 1.55
C PHE A 72 -1.02 -8.09 1.80
N ARG A 73 0.17 -8.71 1.87
CA ARG A 73 1.44 -7.97 1.89
C ARG A 73 1.57 -7.05 0.67
N THR A 74 1.24 -7.51 -0.54
CA THR A 74 1.32 -6.69 -1.75
C THR A 74 0.43 -5.45 -1.61
N PHE A 75 -0.82 -5.57 -1.15
CA PHE A 75 -1.65 -4.40 -0.89
C PHE A 75 -1.01 -3.44 0.12
N VAL A 76 -0.47 -3.94 1.23
CA VAL A 76 0.24 -3.09 2.20
C VAL A 76 1.41 -2.35 1.54
N HIS A 77 2.18 -3.05 0.70
CA HIS A 77 3.32 -2.52 -0.04
C HIS A 77 2.90 -1.44 -1.03
N GLU A 78 1.95 -1.72 -1.93
CA GLU A 78 1.53 -0.76 -2.95
C GLU A 78 0.85 0.47 -2.34
N PHE A 79 0.04 0.31 -1.27
CA PHE A 79 -0.46 1.46 -0.52
C PHE A 79 0.66 2.29 0.13
N GLY A 80 1.80 1.67 0.47
CA GLY A 80 2.99 2.40 0.94
C GLY A 80 3.56 3.30 -0.15
N HIS A 81 3.60 2.84 -1.40
CA HIS A 81 4.00 3.66 -2.54
C HIS A 81 3.06 4.84 -2.78
N THR A 82 1.74 4.63 -2.71
CA THR A 82 0.78 5.72 -2.96
C THR A 82 0.86 6.86 -1.94
N ILE A 83 1.41 6.59 -0.76
CA ILE A 83 1.70 7.59 0.28
C ILE A 83 3.19 7.97 0.36
N GLY A 84 3.96 7.69 -0.70
CA GLY A 84 5.30 8.25 -0.90
C GLY A 84 6.46 7.42 -0.35
N LEU A 85 6.25 6.19 0.13
CA LEU A 85 7.36 5.31 0.46
C LEU A 85 7.94 4.70 -0.80
N HIS A 86 9.26 4.56 -0.84
CA HIS A 86 9.98 3.86 -1.90
C HIS A 86 10.52 2.54 -1.37
N HIS A 87 11.00 1.69 -2.27
CA HIS A 87 11.89 0.60 -1.88
C HIS A 87 13.09 1.12 -1.07
N LEU A 88 13.61 0.26 -0.21
CA LEU A 88 14.75 0.59 0.65
C LEU A 88 16.07 0.77 -0.13
N GLY A 89 16.12 0.31 -1.38
CA GLY A 89 17.23 0.52 -2.31
C GLY A 89 16.73 0.89 -3.71
N ASP A 90 17.68 1.24 -4.59
CA ASP A 90 17.42 1.50 -6.01
C ASP A 90 17.31 0.18 -6.77
N TYR A 91 16.22 -0.54 -6.52
CA TYR A 91 15.83 -1.74 -7.26
C TYR A 91 14.36 -1.69 -7.64
N ASP A 92 14.03 -2.25 -8.79
CA ASP A 92 12.66 -2.37 -9.30
C ASP A 92 12.51 -3.66 -10.11
N ALA A 93 11.29 -4.20 -10.19
CA ALA A 93 11.02 -5.44 -10.91
C ALA A 93 11.29 -5.31 -12.43
N SER A 94 11.27 -4.10 -12.98
CA SER A 94 11.61 -3.81 -14.37
C SER A 94 13.11 -3.85 -14.69
N GLN A 95 13.98 -3.86 -13.66
CA GLN A 95 15.44 -3.76 -13.83
C GLN A 95 16.14 -5.12 -13.99
N GLY A 96 15.39 -6.22 -14.02
CA GLY A 96 15.90 -7.57 -14.24
C GLY A 96 15.93 -8.41 -12.96
N ALA A 97 16.93 -9.30 -12.83
CA ALA A 97 17.02 -10.21 -11.70
C ALA A 97 17.46 -9.47 -10.42
N ILE A 98 16.53 -9.31 -9.48
CA ILE A 98 16.75 -8.69 -8.17
C ILE A 98 16.99 -9.77 -7.12
N THR A 99 18.14 -9.74 -6.44
CA THR A 99 18.48 -10.59 -5.30
C THR A 99 19.07 -9.74 -4.17
N TYR A 100 19.06 -10.27 -2.95
CA TYR A 100 19.62 -9.53 -1.82
C TYR A 100 21.10 -9.18 -2.04
N GLU A 101 21.87 -10.12 -2.60
CA GLU A 101 23.31 -9.96 -2.82
C GLU A 101 23.67 -8.92 -3.88
N ASN A 102 22.81 -8.71 -4.87
CA ASN A 102 23.11 -7.83 -6.00
C ASN A 102 22.43 -6.46 -5.91
N SER A 103 21.38 -6.32 -5.09
CA SER A 103 20.53 -5.12 -5.08
C SER A 103 20.33 -4.47 -3.71
N ALA A 104 20.53 -5.19 -2.59
CA ALA A 104 20.36 -4.58 -1.27
C ALA A 104 21.39 -3.47 -1.03
N TYR A 105 20.92 -2.28 -0.66
CA TYR A 105 21.80 -1.13 -0.42
C TYR A 105 22.43 -1.16 0.99
N PHE A 106 21.77 -1.80 1.96
CA PHE A 106 22.23 -1.92 3.35
C PHE A 106 21.86 -3.27 3.97
N SER A 107 22.58 -3.66 5.03
CA SER A 107 22.52 -5.01 5.61
C SER A 107 21.18 -5.44 6.21
N ASN A 108 20.31 -4.49 6.52
CA ASN A 108 19.03 -4.76 7.18
C ASN A 108 17.84 -4.69 6.21
N ASP A 109 18.10 -4.53 4.91
CA ASP A 109 17.08 -4.50 3.87
C ASP A 109 16.37 -5.86 3.79
N SER A 110 15.19 -5.91 4.40
CA SER A 110 14.34 -7.09 4.45
C SER A 110 12.95 -6.73 4.96
N TRP A 111 12.00 -7.64 4.77
CA TRP A 111 10.67 -7.60 5.38
C TRP A 111 10.70 -7.55 6.91
N GLN A 112 11.85 -7.79 7.56
CA GLN A 112 11.97 -7.60 9.00
C GLN A 112 11.90 -6.13 9.41
N ILE A 113 12.37 -5.22 8.55
CA ILE A 113 12.48 -3.79 8.88
C ILE A 113 11.48 -2.92 8.10
N SER A 114 11.07 -3.34 6.90
CA SER A 114 10.20 -2.57 5.99
C SER A 114 9.33 -3.48 5.14
N ALA A 115 8.04 -3.17 5.03
CA ALA A 115 7.13 -3.76 4.05
C ALA A 115 7.56 -3.42 2.60
N MET A 116 8.33 -2.35 2.41
CA MET A 116 8.84 -1.88 1.11
C MET A 116 10.07 -2.64 0.61
N SER A 117 10.63 -3.56 1.39
CA SER A 117 11.72 -4.44 0.92
C SER A 117 11.20 -5.48 -0.08
N TYR A 118 12.00 -5.82 -1.09
CA TYR A 118 11.76 -7.01 -1.93
C TYR A 118 12.25 -8.31 -1.29
N PHE A 119 13.19 -8.22 -0.36
CA PHE A 119 13.84 -9.35 0.28
C PHE A 119 13.07 -9.81 1.51
N SER A 120 12.77 -11.10 1.60
CA SER A 120 12.24 -11.70 2.81
C SER A 120 13.31 -11.78 3.91
N GLN A 121 12.88 -12.13 5.13
CA GLN A 121 13.80 -12.33 6.25
C GLN A 121 14.85 -13.43 5.96
N THR A 122 14.49 -14.42 5.14
CA THR A 122 15.37 -15.54 4.77
C THR A 122 16.22 -15.26 3.53
N ASP A 123 15.86 -14.27 2.70
CA ASP A 123 16.72 -13.82 1.60
C ASP A 123 17.88 -12.97 2.11
N ASN A 124 17.68 -12.25 3.21
CA ASN A 124 18.72 -11.43 3.81
C ASN A 124 19.79 -12.31 4.50
N THR A 125 20.96 -12.39 3.85
CA THR A 125 22.09 -13.21 4.32
C THR A 125 22.88 -12.61 5.49
N SER A 126 22.54 -11.39 5.92
CA SER A 126 23.22 -10.68 7.00
C SER A 126 22.57 -10.87 8.38
N ILE A 127 21.37 -11.45 8.43
CA ILE A 127 20.62 -11.72 9.66
C ILE A 127 20.17 -13.19 9.71
N ASN A 128 19.78 -13.66 10.90
CA ASN A 128 19.13 -14.95 11.07
C ASN A 128 17.71 -14.74 11.60
N ALA A 129 16.71 -14.91 10.75
CA ALA A 129 15.31 -14.70 11.07
C ALA A 129 14.41 -15.67 10.30
N SER A 130 13.26 -15.99 10.87
CA SER A 130 12.26 -16.84 10.22
C SER A 130 11.43 -16.05 9.21
N TYR A 131 11.05 -16.73 8.13
CA TYR A 131 10.16 -16.19 7.11
C TYR A 131 8.78 -15.84 7.68
N ALA A 132 8.27 -14.67 7.34
CA ALA A 132 6.88 -14.26 7.54
C ALA A 132 6.50 -13.13 6.58
N TYR A 133 5.28 -13.18 6.04
CA TYR A 133 4.72 -12.03 5.33
C TYR A 133 4.40 -10.91 6.32
N THR A 134 4.60 -9.67 5.86
CA THR A 134 4.22 -8.48 6.61
C THR A 134 2.72 -8.26 6.48
N SER A 135 2.03 -8.09 7.60
CA SER A 135 0.60 -7.76 7.65
C SER A 135 0.33 -6.27 7.98
N GLY A 136 1.35 -5.43 7.88
CA GLY A 136 1.24 -3.99 8.06
C GLY A 136 2.58 -3.28 7.94
N ALA A 137 2.59 -1.99 8.28
CA ALA A 137 3.79 -1.18 8.31
C ALA A 137 4.81 -1.73 9.33
N MET A 138 6.08 -1.77 8.92
CA MET A 138 7.21 -2.20 9.75
C MET A 138 7.98 -0.98 10.28
N MET A 139 9.00 -1.23 11.11
CA MET A 139 9.68 -0.18 11.88
C MET A 139 10.21 1.00 11.03
N ALA A 140 10.85 0.71 9.89
CA ALA A 140 11.37 1.76 9.02
C ALA A 140 10.24 2.51 8.29
N ASP A 141 9.16 1.80 7.94
CA ASP A 141 7.99 2.40 7.29
C ASP A 141 7.30 3.40 8.21
N ILE A 142 7.10 3.03 9.48
CA ILE A 142 6.49 3.88 10.51
C ILE A 142 7.32 5.14 10.72
N LEU A 143 8.65 5.00 10.82
CA LEU A 143 9.54 6.15 10.99
C LEU A 143 9.44 7.12 9.79
N ALA A 144 9.48 6.59 8.57
CA ALA A 144 9.43 7.40 7.36
C ALA A 144 8.06 8.08 7.18
N ILE A 145 6.97 7.33 7.36
CA ILE A 145 5.63 7.86 7.12
C ILE A 145 5.22 8.92 8.15
N GLN A 146 5.70 8.79 9.39
CA GLN A 146 5.50 9.80 10.42
C GLN A 146 6.36 11.05 10.20
N ASP A 147 7.51 10.94 9.52
CA ASP A 147 8.28 12.13 9.09
C ASP A 147 7.52 12.92 8.01
N PHE A 148 6.82 12.23 7.11
CA PHE A 148 6.04 12.85 6.03
C PHE A 148 4.72 13.48 6.52
N TYR A 149 3.96 12.75 7.34
CA TYR A 149 2.57 13.11 7.67
C TYR A 149 2.30 13.27 9.17
N GLY A 150 3.27 12.94 10.02
CA GLY A 150 3.11 12.94 11.48
C GLY A 150 2.56 11.62 12.03
N PRO A 151 2.79 11.36 13.34
CA PRO A 151 2.21 10.22 14.04
C PRO A 151 0.69 10.35 14.17
N PRO A 152 -0.04 9.24 14.39
CA PRO A 152 -1.48 9.27 14.63
C PRO A 152 -1.82 10.18 15.82
N ASP A 153 -2.91 10.95 15.70
CA ASP A 153 -3.41 11.83 16.77
C ASP A 153 -4.77 11.33 17.30
N ALA A 154 -5.45 12.18 18.09
CA ALA A 154 -6.72 11.84 18.73
C ALA A 154 -7.85 11.55 17.73
N ASP A 155 -7.71 11.98 16.48
CA ASP A 155 -8.68 11.79 15.40
C ASP A 155 -8.34 10.58 14.51
N SER A 156 -7.21 9.90 14.77
CA SER A 156 -6.81 8.68 14.07
C SER A 156 -7.51 7.41 14.60
N ALA A 157 -7.55 6.35 13.78
CA ALA A 157 -8.24 5.09 14.07
C ALA A 157 -7.81 4.36 15.37
N THR A 158 -6.75 4.82 16.05
CA THR A 158 -6.18 4.16 17.23
C THR A 158 -6.66 4.68 18.58
N VAL A 159 -7.61 5.62 18.65
CA VAL A 159 -8.16 6.10 19.93
C VAL A 159 -9.53 5.48 20.27
N PRO A 160 -9.65 4.69 21.36
CA PRO A 160 -10.94 4.20 21.83
C PRO A 160 -11.82 5.34 22.36
N GLY A 161 -12.84 5.70 21.60
CA GLY A 161 -14.07 6.34 22.10
C GLY A 161 -14.07 7.87 22.19
N THR A 162 -14.39 8.54 21.08
CA THR A 162 -15.37 9.64 21.01
C THR A 162 -15.67 10.00 19.55
N PRO A 163 -16.90 10.43 19.20
CA PRO A 163 -17.21 10.94 17.88
C PRO A 163 -16.80 12.42 17.75
N SER A 164 -16.28 12.77 16.57
CA SER A 164 -16.42 14.07 15.87
C SER A 164 -15.22 15.03 15.79
N MET A 165 -14.91 15.35 14.52
CA MET A 165 -14.58 16.66 13.95
C MET A 165 -13.26 17.35 14.37
N GLY A 166 -12.16 16.82 13.84
CA GLY A 166 -10.95 17.55 13.46
C GLY A 166 -10.36 16.86 12.23
N ARG A 167 -10.33 17.51 11.06
CA ARG A 167 -9.94 16.85 9.79
C ARG A 167 -8.42 16.66 9.75
N ALA A 168 -7.95 15.43 9.91
CA ALA A 168 -6.72 14.96 9.27
C ALA A 168 -6.75 15.29 7.76
N PRO A 169 -5.60 15.39 7.07
CA PRO A 169 -5.61 15.43 5.61
C PRO A 169 -6.32 14.18 5.08
N ILE A 170 -7.51 14.36 4.49
CA ILE A 170 -8.32 13.28 3.93
C ILE A 170 -7.69 12.87 2.60
N TRP A 171 -7.28 11.61 2.49
CA TRP A 171 -6.91 10.99 1.23
C TRP A 171 -8.10 10.22 0.69
N ALA A 172 -8.67 10.72 -0.39
CA ALA A 172 -9.83 10.12 -1.03
C ALA A 172 -9.40 8.97 -1.97
N ILE A 173 -10.12 7.85 -1.98
CA ILE A 173 -9.83 6.67 -2.80
C ILE A 173 -11.04 6.31 -3.68
N THR A 174 -10.86 5.99 -4.95
CA THR A 174 -11.90 5.36 -5.78
C THR A 174 -11.47 3.94 -6.16
N TRP A 175 -12.42 3.01 -6.18
CA TRP A 175 -12.26 1.69 -6.78
C TRP A 175 -12.95 1.64 -8.16
N THR A 176 -12.20 1.40 -9.23
CA THR A 176 -12.79 1.03 -10.53
C THR A 176 -12.87 -0.49 -10.59
N ARG A 177 -14.09 -1.02 -10.76
CA ARG A 177 -14.33 -2.47 -10.82
C ARG A 177 -14.59 -2.89 -12.26
N SER A 178 -13.71 -3.70 -12.86
CA SER A 178 -14.00 -4.35 -14.13
C SER A 178 -14.69 -5.72 -13.95
N LEU A 179 -15.90 -5.78 -13.37
CA LEU A 179 -16.68 -7.03 -13.39
C LEU A 179 -17.86 -7.01 -14.36
N PRO A 180 -17.84 -7.80 -15.44
CA PRO A 180 -19.07 -8.24 -16.07
C PRO A 180 -19.73 -9.33 -15.20
N GLY A 181 -20.83 -8.97 -14.52
CA GLY A 181 -21.85 -9.96 -14.15
C GLY A 181 -22.01 -10.38 -12.68
N SER A 182 -21.75 -9.52 -11.69
CA SER A 182 -22.21 -9.77 -10.31
C SER A 182 -23.49 -8.98 -9.99
N PRO A 183 -24.52 -9.58 -9.37
CA PRO A 183 -25.74 -8.86 -9.00
C PRO A 183 -25.46 -7.82 -7.90
N PRO A 184 -26.20 -6.71 -7.87
CA PRO A 184 -25.96 -5.60 -6.95
C PRO A 184 -26.13 -6.06 -5.50
N VAL A 185 -25.12 -5.77 -4.67
CA VAL A 185 -25.23 -5.90 -3.21
C VAL A 185 -26.22 -4.84 -2.74
N GLN A 186 -27.37 -5.31 -2.25
CA GLN A 186 -28.38 -4.44 -1.62
C GLN A 186 -27.82 -3.95 -0.27
N PRO A 187 -27.92 -2.65 0.04
CA PRO A 187 -27.56 -2.16 1.36
C PRO A 187 -28.48 -2.76 2.43
N LEU A 188 -27.89 -3.33 3.47
CA LEU A 188 -28.60 -3.72 4.68
C LEU A 188 -29.25 -2.47 5.28
N ARG A 189 -30.57 -2.50 5.39
CA ARG A 189 -31.37 -1.44 5.99
C ARG A 189 -31.32 -1.52 7.52
N THR A 190 -31.11 -0.32 8.08
CA THR A 190 -31.34 0.20 9.45
C THR A 190 -30.59 -0.47 10.59
#